data_AF-A0A348TUW1-F1
#
_entry.id   AF-A0A348TUW1-F1
#
_cell.length_a   1.000
_cell.length_b   1.000
_cell.length_c   1.000
_cell.angle_alpha   90.00
_cell.angle_beta   90.00
_cell.angle_gamma   90.00
#
_symmetry.space_group_name_H-M   'P 1'
#
loop_
_entity.id
_entity.type
_entity.pdbx_description
1 polymer ?
#
loop_
_entity_poly.entity_id
_entity_poly.type
_entity_poly.pdbx_seq_one_letter_code
_entity_poly.pdbx_strand_id
1 'polypeptide(L)'
;PLGDYSQTDRDSQYPFVHSPLDFFNFHVPYLHSDAYGTGFPSYHATMFFAFASVNAKVFDNKWIPYGLATTALLYDIRGHNHWVSELVAGAVIGEFIGKVVYENYHERRNDSNSLKKKRKYSTQLGMGQNFGIVGPSVVLSW
;
A
#
# COMPACT_ATOMS: atom_id res chain seq x y z
N PRO A 1 19.85 -24.23 15.75
CA PRO A 1 20.05 -23.93 17.18
C PRO A 1 19.33 -22.63 17.54
N LEU A 2 18.14 -22.75 18.11
CA LEU A 2 17.32 -21.61 18.52
C LEU A 2 18.00 -20.98 19.74
N GLY A 3 18.52 -19.76 19.55
CA GLY A 3 19.22 -19.01 20.57
C GLY A 3 18.33 -18.68 21.76
N ASP A 4 18.96 -18.57 22.92
CA ASP A 4 18.32 -18.29 24.20
C ASP A 4 17.66 -16.89 24.19
N TYR A 5 16.36 -16.85 24.39
CA TYR A 5 15.53 -15.63 24.32
C TYR A 5 15.57 -14.81 25.61
N SER A 6 16.32 -15.24 26.65
CA SER A 6 16.43 -14.51 27.91
C SER A 6 17.59 -13.51 27.96
N GLN A 7 18.42 -13.43 26.93
CA GLN A 7 19.60 -12.56 26.93
C GLN A 7 19.27 -11.18 26.30
N THR A 8 19.21 -10.16 27.15
CA THR A 8 19.32 -8.75 26.73
C THR A 8 20.79 -8.45 26.46
N ASP A 9 21.25 -8.73 25.24
CA ASP A 9 22.63 -8.45 24.84
C ASP A 9 22.80 -6.96 24.58
N ARG A 10 23.32 -6.26 25.60
CA ARG A 10 23.81 -4.88 25.50
C ARG A 10 24.96 -4.71 24.50
N ASP A 11 25.60 -5.81 24.10
CA ASP A 11 26.62 -5.88 23.06
C ASP A 11 26.35 -7.12 22.19
N SER A 12 25.47 -7.00 21.19
CA SER A 12 25.28 -8.07 20.21
C SER A 12 26.54 -8.17 19.33
N GLN A 13 27.29 -9.26 19.46
CA GLN A 13 28.41 -9.65 18.57
C GLN A 13 27.96 -9.94 17.12
N TYR A 14 26.66 -9.91 16.86
CA TYR A 14 26.01 -10.18 15.58
C TYR A 14 25.26 -8.93 15.08
N PRO A 15 25.08 -8.74 13.75
CA PRO A 15 24.39 -7.59 13.18
C PRO A 15 22.87 -7.58 13.42
N PHE A 16 22.33 -8.51 14.22
CA PHE A 16 20.92 -8.68 14.52
C PHE A 16 20.73 -9.02 16.01
N VAL A 17 19.59 -8.63 16.57
CA VAL A 17 19.29 -8.81 18.01
C VAL A 17 18.51 -10.09 18.26
N HIS A 18 18.84 -10.78 19.35
CA HIS A 18 18.26 -12.07 19.73
C HIS A 18 16.86 -11.99 20.35
N SER A 19 16.42 -10.79 20.78
CA SER A 19 15.14 -10.56 21.45
C SER A 19 14.19 -9.68 20.61
N PRO A 20 13.03 -10.21 20.17
CA PRO A 20 11.99 -9.43 19.48
C PRO A 20 11.34 -8.32 20.33
N LEU A 21 11.62 -8.26 21.63
CA LEU A 21 10.95 -7.39 22.61
C LEU A 21 11.85 -6.30 23.19
N ASP A 22 13.03 -6.05 22.62
CA ASP A 22 13.96 -5.00 23.08
C ASP A 22 13.60 -3.61 22.51
N PHE A 23 12.41 -3.10 22.86
CA PHE A 23 11.78 -1.92 22.24
C PHE A 23 12.50 -0.57 22.43
N PHE A 24 13.47 -0.46 23.34
CA PHE A 24 14.09 0.81 23.74
C PHE A 24 15.62 0.87 23.55
N ASN A 25 16.22 -0.15 22.96
CA ASN A 25 17.67 -0.19 22.76
C ASN A 25 18.04 0.29 21.34
N PHE A 26 18.36 1.57 21.21
CA PHE A 26 18.75 2.16 19.92
C PHE A 26 20.12 1.63 19.48
N HIS A 27 20.20 1.02 18.29
CA HIS A 27 21.46 0.60 17.69
C HIS A 27 21.80 1.48 16.47
N VAL A 28 23.09 1.72 16.28
CA VAL A 28 23.62 2.55 15.21
C VAL A 28 23.34 1.88 13.85
N PRO A 29 22.85 2.61 12.82
CA PRO A 29 22.60 2.02 11.50
C PRO A 29 23.90 1.52 10.87
N TYR A 30 23.96 0.23 10.56
CA TYR A 30 25.11 -0.39 9.89
C TYR A 30 24.96 -0.28 8.38
N LEU A 31 25.92 0.39 7.71
CA LEU A 31 25.97 0.54 6.25
C LEU A 31 26.78 -0.60 5.60
N HIS A 32 26.41 -1.85 5.87
CA HIS A 32 27.00 -3.02 5.22
C HIS A 32 25.88 -3.99 4.80
N SER A 33 25.85 -4.40 3.52
CA SER A 33 24.86 -5.34 3.01
C SER A 33 25.37 -6.77 3.18
N ASP A 34 25.07 -7.38 4.31
CA ASP A 34 25.17 -8.83 4.47
C ASP A 34 23.89 -9.50 3.94
N ALA A 35 23.96 -10.76 3.50
CA ALA A 35 22.79 -11.51 3.04
C ALA A 35 21.70 -11.68 4.13
N TYR A 36 22.08 -11.44 5.39
CA TYR A 36 21.24 -11.45 6.58
C TYR A 36 21.05 -10.05 7.21
N GLY A 37 21.41 -8.98 6.48
CA GLY A 37 21.41 -7.60 6.98
C GLY A 37 19.99 -7.05 7.19
N THR A 38 19.69 -6.66 8.42
CA THR A 38 18.53 -5.85 8.77
C THR A 38 18.78 -4.41 8.32
N GLY A 39 18.38 -4.09 7.09
CA GLY A 39 18.37 -2.72 6.60
C GLY A 39 17.15 -1.98 7.12
N PHE A 40 17.37 -0.85 7.80
CA PHE A 40 16.29 0.09 8.13
C PHE A 40 15.97 0.92 6.88
N PRO A 41 14.70 0.99 6.41
CA PRO A 41 13.47 0.34 6.90
C PRO A 41 13.22 -1.07 6.31
N SER A 42 12.34 -1.86 6.95
CA SER A 42 12.02 -3.22 6.49
C SER A 42 11.44 -3.24 5.08
N TYR A 43 12.10 -3.97 4.18
CA TYR A 43 11.66 -4.13 2.79
C TYR A 43 10.32 -4.87 2.69
N HIS A 44 10.17 -6.03 3.35
CA HIS A 44 8.93 -6.81 3.32
C HIS A 44 7.77 -6.04 3.94
N ALA A 45 7.99 -5.34 5.06
CA ALA A 45 6.96 -4.49 5.65
C ALA A 45 6.51 -3.39 4.68
N THR A 46 7.46 -2.72 4.03
CA THR A 46 7.16 -1.69 3.02
C THR A 46 6.35 -2.26 1.86
N MET A 47 6.73 -3.43 1.34
CA MET A 47 6.05 -4.07 0.22
C MET A 47 4.62 -4.52 0.59
N PHE A 48 4.44 -5.18 1.73
CA PHE A 48 3.12 -5.67 2.15
C PHE A 48 2.14 -4.52 2.43
N PHE A 49 2.59 -3.46 3.10
CA PHE A 49 1.74 -2.31 3.38
C PHE A 49 1.46 -1.45 2.14
N ALA A 50 2.41 -1.33 1.20
CA ALA A 50 2.13 -0.68 -0.09
C ALA A 50 1.06 -1.41 -0.89
N PHE A 51 1.16 -2.75 -0.98
CA PHE A 51 0.13 -3.56 -1.62
C PHE A 51 -1.21 -3.43 -0.90
N ALA A 52 -1.22 -3.52 0.43
CA ALA A 52 -2.45 -3.41 1.22
C ALA A 52 -3.13 -2.04 1.04
N SER A 53 -2.38 -0.95 1.07
CA SER A 53 -2.90 0.42 0.92
C SER A 53 -3.59 0.63 -0.42
N VAL A 54 -2.99 0.15 -1.53
CA VAL A 54 -3.62 0.24 -2.86
C VAL A 54 -4.90 -0.59 -2.91
N ASN A 55 -4.85 -1.85 -2.47
CA ASN A 55 -6.02 -2.74 -2.53
C ASN A 55 -7.16 -2.25 -1.65
N ALA A 56 -6.84 -1.69 -0.48
CA ALA A 56 -7.84 -1.12 0.42
C ALA A 56 -8.63 0.02 -0.23
N LYS A 57 -7.96 0.84 -1.04
CA LYS A 57 -8.59 1.92 -1.80
C LYS A 57 -9.34 1.42 -3.04
N VAL A 58 -8.81 0.40 -3.72
CA VAL A 58 -9.45 -0.18 -4.92
C VAL A 58 -10.74 -0.91 -4.58
N PHE A 59 -10.76 -1.69 -3.50
CA PHE A 59 -11.91 -2.52 -3.11
C PHE A 59 -12.80 -1.89 -2.04
N ASP A 60 -12.52 -0.67 -1.61
CA ASP A 60 -13.18 0.02 -0.50
C ASP A 60 -13.29 -0.86 0.77
N ASN A 61 -12.31 -1.75 0.97
CA ASN A 61 -12.27 -2.69 2.08
C ASN A 61 -10.87 -2.72 2.68
N LYS A 62 -10.75 -2.17 3.89
CA LYS A 62 -9.47 -2.07 4.61
C LYS A 62 -9.15 -3.33 5.42
N TRP A 63 -10.15 -4.13 5.80
CA TRP A 63 -9.95 -5.23 6.75
C TRP A 63 -9.17 -6.38 6.14
N ILE A 64 -9.55 -6.79 4.92
CA ILE A 64 -8.92 -7.92 4.22
C ILE A 64 -7.44 -7.62 3.85
N PRO A 65 -7.13 -6.54 3.11
CA PRO A 65 -5.77 -6.31 2.64
C PRO A 65 -4.77 -6.05 3.78
N TYR A 66 -5.14 -5.27 4.80
CA TYR A 66 -4.26 -5.07 5.94
C TYR A 66 -4.18 -6.31 6.83
N GLY A 67 -5.28 -7.06 6.98
CA GLY A 67 -5.25 -8.36 7.68
C GLY A 67 -4.24 -9.32 7.05
N LEU A 68 -4.27 -9.46 5.72
CA LEU A 68 -3.30 -10.26 4.96
C LEU A 68 -1.87 -9.75 5.13
N ALA A 69 -1.65 -8.43 4.99
CA ALA A 69 -0.33 -7.82 5.17
C ALA A 69 0.22 -8.06 6.59
N THR A 70 -0.61 -7.93 7.62
CA THR A 70 -0.21 -8.22 9.00
C THR A 70 0.14 -9.70 9.19
N THR A 71 -0.65 -10.63 8.65
CA THR A 71 -0.28 -12.07 8.72
C THR A 71 1.00 -12.40 7.96
N ALA A 72 1.21 -11.80 6.78
CA ALA A 72 2.44 -11.98 6.01
C ALA A 72 3.66 -11.43 6.75
N LEU A 73 3.51 -10.25 7.36
CA LEU A 73 4.51 -9.63 8.23
C LEU A 73 4.84 -10.52 9.44
N LEU A 74 3.82 -11.07 10.12
CA LEU A 74 4.00 -11.97 11.26
C LEU A 74 4.75 -13.26 10.89
N TYR A 75 4.49 -13.79 9.70
CA TYR A 75 5.21 -14.95 9.18
C TYR A 75 6.69 -14.59 8.92
N ASP A 76 6.94 -13.42 8.35
CA ASP A 76 8.28 -12.95 8.02
C ASP A 76 9.14 -12.65 9.27
N ILE A 77 8.54 -12.07 10.32
CA ILE A 77 9.22 -11.84 11.62
C ILE A 77 9.68 -13.15 12.27
N ARG A 78 8.96 -14.27 12.05
CA ARG A 78 9.37 -15.56 12.64
C ARG A 78 10.60 -16.15 11.95
N GLY A 79 10.88 -15.76 10.71
CA GLY A 79 12.04 -16.22 9.95
C GLY A 79 13.27 -15.33 10.10
N HIS A 80 13.07 -14.05 10.46
CA HIS A 80 14.11 -13.02 10.42
C HIS A 80 14.07 -12.15 11.69
N ASN A 81 15.22 -11.91 12.32
CA ASN A 81 15.39 -11.09 13.53
C ASN A 81 15.22 -9.60 13.22
N HIS A 82 14.03 -9.18 12.79
CA HIS A 82 13.71 -7.80 12.48
C HIS A 82 13.24 -7.03 13.72
N TRP A 83 13.59 -5.75 13.77
CA TRP A 83 13.12 -4.85 14.80
C TRP A 83 11.70 -4.39 14.51
N VAL A 84 10.85 -4.31 15.53
CA VAL A 84 9.49 -3.76 15.39
C VAL A 84 9.51 -2.32 14.85
N SER A 85 10.55 -1.54 15.17
CA SER A 85 10.74 -0.18 14.63
C SER A 85 10.96 -0.17 13.10
N GLU A 86 11.71 -1.13 12.56
CA GLU A 86 11.91 -1.29 11.11
C GLU A 86 10.61 -1.67 10.41
N LEU A 87 9.79 -2.49 11.05
CA LEU A 87 8.48 -2.90 10.55
C LEU A 87 7.51 -1.73 10.53
N VAL A 88 7.45 -0.96 11.62
CA VAL A 88 6.59 0.23 11.70
C VAL A 88 7.04 1.28 10.70
N ALA A 89 8.34 1.55 10.60
CA ALA A 89 8.89 2.46 9.60
C ALA A 89 8.55 2.00 8.17
N GLY A 90 8.75 0.72 7.86
CA GLY A 90 8.40 0.14 6.58
C GLY A 90 6.89 0.22 6.29
N ALA A 91 6.05 -0.08 7.28
CA ALA A 91 4.60 0.01 7.15
C ALA A 91 4.12 1.43 6.82
N VAL A 92 4.67 2.45 7.50
CA VAL A 92 4.35 3.86 7.24
C VAL A 92 4.80 4.28 5.85
N ILE A 93 6.01 3.88 5.43
CA ILE A 93 6.53 4.18 4.10
C ILE A 93 5.70 3.48 3.03
N GLY A 94 5.37 2.21 3.23
CA GLY A 94 4.52 1.43 2.33
C GLY A 94 3.14 2.05 2.17
N GLU A 95 2.51 2.45 3.27
CA GLU A 95 1.23 3.16 3.27
C GLU A 95 1.30 4.42 2.41
N PHE A 96 2.34 5.24 2.59
CA PHE A 96 2.52 6.45 1.82
C PHE A 96 2.68 6.17 0.32
N ILE A 97 3.52 5.18 -0.04
CA ILE A 97 3.73 4.76 -1.43
C ILE A 97 2.39 4.33 -2.05
N GLY A 98 1.62 3.49 -1.36
CA GLY A 98 0.34 3.01 -1.87
C GLY A 98 -0.67 4.12 -2.12
N LYS A 99 -0.72 5.13 -1.24
CA LYS A 99 -1.56 6.33 -1.43
C LYS A 99 -1.16 7.10 -2.67
N VAL A 100 0.13 7.40 -2.83
CA VAL A 100 0.68 8.14 -3.99
C VAL A 100 0.40 7.39 -5.29
N VAL A 101 0.62 6.07 -5.32
CA VAL A 101 0.37 5.22 -6.50
C VAL A 101 -1.11 5.26 -6.88
N TYR A 102 -2.01 5.10 -5.91
CA TYR A 102 -3.44 5.12 -6.17
C TYR A 102 -3.90 6.48 -6.71
N GLU A 103 -3.46 7.57 -6.10
CA GLU A 103 -3.84 8.93 -6.49
C GLU A 103 -3.30 9.28 -7.88
N ASN A 104 -2.03 8.98 -8.14
CA ASN A 104 -1.40 9.21 -9.44
C ASN A 104 -2.12 8.41 -10.55
N TYR A 105 -2.49 7.16 -10.28
CA TYR A 105 -3.24 6.35 -11.24
C TYR A 105 -4.60 6.97 -11.58
N HIS A 106 -5.34 7.46 -10.57
CA HIS A 106 -6.65 8.07 -10.77
C HIS A 106 -6.57 9.42 -11.49
N GLU A 107 -5.57 10.24 -11.16
CA GLU A 107 -5.31 11.51 -11.83
C GLU A 107 -5.00 11.28 -13.32
N ARG A 108 -4.06 10.39 -13.63
CA ARG A 108 -3.71 10.02 -15.02
C ARG A 108 -4.90 9.46 -15.79
N ARG A 109 -5.71 8.63 -15.15
CA ARG A 109 -6.91 8.06 -15.75
C ARG A 109 -7.94 9.14 -16.09
N ASN A 110 -8.15 10.11 -15.21
CA ASN A 110 -9.11 11.20 -15.41
C ASN A 110 -8.67 12.17 -16.52
N ASP A 111 -7.37 12.45 -16.62
CA ASP A 111 -6.81 13.38 -17.60
C ASP A 111 -6.63 12.76 -18.99
N SER A 112 -6.48 11.43 -19.07
CA SER A 112 -6.29 10.76 -20.35
C SER A 112 -7.56 10.76 -21.21
N ASN A 113 -7.54 11.52 -22.32
CA ASN A 113 -8.62 11.51 -23.32
C ASN A 113 -8.74 10.18 -24.08
N SER A 114 -7.71 9.32 -24.04
CA SER A 114 -7.73 7.97 -24.66
C SER A 114 -8.47 6.93 -23.80
N LEU A 115 -8.50 7.08 -22.47
CA LEU A 115 -9.25 6.20 -21.57
C LEU A 115 -10.66 6.72 -21.27
N LYS A 116 -10.95 7.99 -21.59
CA LYS A 116 -12.33 8.48 -21.59
C LYS A 116 -13.12 7.67 -22.61
N LYS A 117 -14.08 6.89 -22.10
CA LYS A 117 -15.02 6.13 -22.93
C LYS A 117 -15.70 7.10 -23.89
N LYS A 118 -15.25 7.16 -25.14
CA LYS A 118 -15.90 7.94 -26.19
C LYS A 118 -17.33 7.42 -26.29
N ARG A 119 -18.30 8.19 -25.80
CA ARG A 119 -19.72 7.87 -26.00
C ARG A 119 -19.94 7.90 -27.51
N LYS A 120 -20.09 6.72 -28.11
CA LYS A 120 -20.44 6.55 -29.52
C LYS A 120 -21.79 7.21 -29.84
N TYR A 121 -22.63 7.40 -28.82
CA TYR A 121 -23.95 7.99 -28.94
C TYR A 121 -24.08 9.21 -28.03
N SER A 122 -24.46 10.35 -28.63
CA SER A 122 -24.88 11.54 -27.90
C SER A 122 -26.40 11.52 -27.78
N THR A 123 -26.90 11.63 -26.56
CA THR A 123 -28.34 11.75 -26.29
C THR A 123 -28.57 13.16 -25.80
N GLN A 124 -29.30 13.95 -26.57
CA GLN A 124 -29.72 15.28 -26.18
C GLN A 124 -31.19 15.21 -25.75
N LEU A 125 -31.46 15.60 -24.52
CA LEU A 125 -32.82 15.79 -23.99
C LEU A 125 -33.15 17.27 -24.09
N GLY A 126 -34.26 17.61 -24.71
CA GLY A 126 -34.71 19.00 -24.87
C GLY A 126 -36.23 19.10 -24.94
N MET A 127 -36.76 20.31 -25.11
CA MET A 127 -38.17 20.53 -25.45
C MET A 127 -38.25 20.95 -26.91
N GLY A 128 -39.00 20.18 -27.71
CA GLY A 128 -39.23 20.44 -29.12
C GLY A 128 -40.68 20.83 -29.38
N GLN A 129 -40.92 21.63 -30.41
CA GLN A 129 -42.28 21.94 -30.89
C GLN A 129 -42.52 21.17 -32.19
N ASN A 130 -43.34 20.12 -32.14
CA ASN A 130 -43.80 19.41 -33.34
C ASN A 130 -45.29 19.68 -33.52
N PHE A 131 -45.66 20.32 -34.62
CA PHE A 131 -47.06 20.66 -34.98
C PHE A 131 -47.82 21.47 -33.90
N GLY A 132 -47.16 22.47 -33.31
CA GLY A 132 -47.78 23.41 -32.37
C GLY A 132 -47.95 22.89 -30.93
N ILE A 133 -47.61 21.63 -30.66
CA ILE A 133 -47.59 21.05 -29.31
C ILE A 133 -46.15 21.00 -28.81
N VAL A 134 -45.90 21.59 -27.63
CA VAL A 134 -44.58 21.58 -26.97
C VAL A 134 -44.48 20.33 -26.11
N GLY A 135 -43.45 19.53 -26.35
CA GLY A 135 -43.24 18.29 -25.58
C GLY A 135 -41.76 17.95 -25.39
N PRO A 136 -41.47 16.99 -24.50
CA PRO A 136 -40.11 16.48 -24.33
C PRO A 136 -39.63 15.81 -25.64
N SER A 137 -38.40 16.12 -26.04
CA SER A 137 -37.72 15.59 -27.21
C SER A 137 -36.43 14.88 -26.78
N VAL A 138 -36.22 13.69 -27.33
CA VAL A 138 -35.01 12.90 -27.14
C VAL A 138 -34.38 12.70 -28.52
N VAL A 139 -33.21 13.29 -28.73
CA VAL A 139 -32.45 13.13 -29.98
C VAL A 139 -31.26 12.24 -29.71
N LEU A 140 -31.19 11.12 -30.44
CA LEU A 140 -30.07 10.19 -30.44
C LEU A 140 -29.26 10.43 -31.73
N SER A 141 -28.00 10.81 -31.57
CA SER A 141 -27.04 10.95 -32.68
C SER A 141 -25.92 9.93 -32.48
N TRP A 142 -25.59 9.19 -33.55
CA TRP A 142 -24.55 8.17 -33.61
C TRP A 142 -23.47 8.54 -34.62
#